data_AF-A0A2Z6NWJ3-F1
#
_entry.id   AF-A0A2Z6NWJ3-F1
#
_cell.length_a   1.000
_cell.length_b   1.000
_cell.length_c   1.000
_cell.angle_alpha   90.00
_cell.angle_beta   90.00
_cell.angle_gamma   90.00
#
_symmetry.space_group_name_H-M   'P 1'
#
loop_
_entity.id
_entity.type
_entity.pdbx_description
1 polymer ?
#
loop_
_entity_poly.entity_id
_entity_poly.type
_entity_poly.pdbx_seq_one_letter_code
_entity_poly.pdbx_strand_id
1 'polypeptide(L)' 'MRDVKTKGIWVWGTPIEVDIDGVRTSVLYLDTEGFESVGKSNVYDDRIFALATVMSSVLIYNLPETVR' A
#
# COMPACT_ATOMS: atom_id res chain seq x y z
N MET A 1 -5.56 9.41 20.12
CA MET A 1 -4.30 9.35 19.34
C MET A 1 -4.40 8.11 18.47
N ARG A 2 -4.32 8.23 17.13
CA ARG A 2 -4.34 7.05 16.24
C ARG A 2 -3.06 6.26 16.47
N ASP A 3 -3.20 4.98 16.80
CA ASP A 3 -2.06 4.08 16.95
C ASP A 3 -1.83 3.32 15.64
N VAL A 4 -0.69 3.56 15.00
CA VAL A 4 -0.37 3.02 13.69
C VAL A 4 0.17 1.60 13.86
N LYS A 5 -0.59 0.61 13.37
CA LYS A 5 -0.30 -0.82 13.53
C LYS A 5 0.66 -1.37 12.48
N THR A 6 0.40 -1.12 11.20
CA THR A 6 1.29 -1.55 10.11
C THR A 6 2.55 -0.69 10.10
N LYS A 7 3.72 -1.32 9.93
CA LYS A 7 5.01 -0.63 9.82
C LYS A 7 5.69 -1.01 8.51
N GLY A 8 6.05 -0.01 7.70
CA GLY A 8 6.62 -0.23 6.37
C GLY A 8 5.61 -0.75 5.34
N ILE A 9 6.03 -1.70 4.51
CA ILE A 9 5.19 -2.36 3.49
C ILE A 9 5.23 -3.87 3.74
N TRP A 10 4.05 -4.48 3.81
CA TRP A 10 3.87 -5.91 3.98
C TRP A 10 3.38 -6.51 2.67
N VAL A 11 3.94 -7.67 2.30
CA VAL A 11 3.54 -8.41 1.09
C VAL A 11 2.90 -9.71 1.52
N TRP A 12 1.77 -10.05 0.93
CA TRP A 12 1.16 -11.36 1.16
C TRP A 12 2.06 -12.48 0.61
N GLY A 13 2.35 -13.48 1.45
CA GLY A 13 3.39 -14.48 1.17
C GLY A 13 3.03 -15.53 0.11
N THR A 14 1.77 -15.59 -0.35
CA THR A 14 1.33 -16.54 -1.38
C THR A 14 0.50 -15.80 -2.42
N PRO A 15 1.07 -15.49 -3.60
CA PRO A 15 0.34 -14.82 -4.66
C PRO A 15 -0.94 -15.57 -5.03
N ILE A 16 -1.98 -14.82 -5.44
CA ILE A 16 -3.17 -15.42 -6.03
C ILE A 16 -2.97 -15.51 -7.54
N GLU A 17 -3.14 -16.70 -8.08
CA GLU A 17 -3.10 -16.93 -9.52
C GLU A 17 -4.46 -16.62 -10.13
N VAL A 18 -4.50 -15.71 -11.10
CA VAL A 18 -5.72 -15.33 -11.83
C VAL A 18 -5.46 -15.31 -13.33
N ASP A 19 -6.50 -15.49 -14.13
CA ASP A 19 -6.44 -15.24 -15.57
C ASP A 19 -6.89 -13.80 -15.83
N ILE A 20 -6.03 -13.00 -16.46
CA ILE A 20 -6.34 -11.63 -16.88
C ILE A 20 -6.09 -11.58 -18.39
N ASP A 21 -7.17 -11.39 -19.16
CA ASP A 21 -7.14 -11.31 -20.62
C ASP A 21 -6.43 -12.51 -21.30
N GLY A 22 -6.62 -13.73 -20.77
CA GLY A 22 -6.01 -14.95 -21.28
C GLY A 22 -4.57 -15.18 -20.83
N VAL A 23 -4.05 -14.34 -19.94
CA VAL A 23 -2.70 -14.45 -19.37
C VAL A 23 -2.80 -14.84 -17.89
N ARG A 24 -2.22 -15.99 -17.55
CA ARG A 24 -2.05 -16.39 -16.14
C ARG A 24 -1.12 -15.42 -15.43
N THR A 25 -1.66 -14.72 -14.45
CA THR A 25 -1.01 -13.62 -13.74
C THR A 25 -1.01 -13.90 -12.23
N SER A 26 0.15 -13.71 -11.61
CA SER A 26 0.29 -13.76 -10.15
C SER A 26 -0.04 -12.39 -9.55
N VAL A 27 -1.08 -12.32 -8.73
CA VAL A 27 -1.50 -11.11 -8.01
C VAL A 27 -0.91 -11.11 -6.61
N LEU A 28 -0.16 -10.05 -6.30
CA LEU A 28 0.40 -9.76 -4.98
C LEU A 28 -0.44 -8.68 -4.29
N TYR A 29 -0.64 -8.84 -2.99
CA TYR A 29 -1.26 -7.82 -2.14
C TYR A 29 -0.20 -7.14 -1.29
N LEU A 30 -0.26 -5.81 -1.26
CA LEU A 30 0.58 -4.95 -0.46
C LEU A 30 -0.28 -4.24 0.59
N ASP A 31 0.11 -4.31 1.87
CA ASP A 31 -0.43 -3.49 2.95
C ASP A 31 0.62 -2.49 3.43
N THR A 32 0.26 -1.22 3.55
CA THR A 32 1.20 -0.12 3.77
C THR A 32 0.92 0.59 5.09
N GLU A 33 1.99 1.00 5.78
CA GLU A 33 1.88 1.95 6.88
C GLU A 33 1.16 3.23 6.43
N GLY A 34 0.15 3.66 7.21
CA GLY A 34 -0.63 4.87 6.92
C GLY A 34 0.09 6.15 7.35
N PHE A 35 -0.30 7.27 6.74
CA PHE A 35 0.17 8.61 7.05
C PHE A 35 -0.14 9.01 8.51
N GLU A 36 0.67 9.94 9.05
CA GLU A 36 0.49 10.56 10.37
C GLU A 36 0.73 9.62 11.57
N SER A 37 1.73 8.74 11.47
CA SER A 37 2.29 8.15 12.69
C SER A 37 2.95 9.26 13.50
N VAL A 38 2.31 9.65 14.62
CA VAL A 38 2.78 10.74 15.48
C VAL A 38 4.27 10.55 15.80
N GLY A 39 5.11 11.48 15.31
CA GLY A 39 6.56 11.48 15.55
C GLY A 39 7.44 11.04 14.36
N LYS A 40 6.88 10.71 13.19
CA LYS A 40 7.67 10.48 11.96
C LYS A 40 7.73 11.73 11.08
N SER A 41 8.91 11.98 10.51
CA SER A 41 9.13 13.03 9.50
C SER A 41 8.22 12.77 8.30
N ASN A 42 7.56 13.81 7.76
CA ASN A 42 6.76 13.73 6.54
C ASN A 42 7.47 12.97 5.40
N VAL A 43 8.80 13.08 5.33
CA VAL A 43 9.66 12.41 4.34
C VAL A 43 9.62 10.88 4.43
N TYR A 44 9.39 10.31 5.61
CA TYR A 44 9.30 8.86 5.79
C TYR A 44 8.01 8.30 5.17
N ASP A 45 6.87 8.92 5.49
CA ASP A 45 5.58 8.50 4.97
C ASP A 45 5.53 8.68 3.45
N ASP A 46 6.09 9.80 2.94
CA ASP A 46 6.25 10.05 1.50
C ASP A 46 7.03 8.93 0.79
N ARG A 47 8.08 8.40 1.43
CA ARG A 47 8.90 7.30 0.86
C ARG A 47 8.13 5.98 0.81
N ILE A 48 7.36 5.66 1.85
CA ILE A 48 6.51 4.46 1.85
C ILE A 48 5.47 4.57 0.74
N PHE A 49 4.81 5.72 0.63
CA PHE A 49 3.82 5.95 -0.40
C PHE A 49 4.41 5.88 -1.82
N ALA A 50 5.54 6.56 -2.05
CA ALA A 50 6.22 6.54 -3.34
C ALA A 50 6.65 5.12 -3.74
N LEU A 51 7.23 4.35 -2.80
CA LEU A 51 7.65 2.98 -3.07
C LEU A 51 6.45 2.07 -3.36
N ALA A 52 5.38 2.14 -2.55
CA ALA A 52 4.16 1.37 -2.79
C ALA A 52 3.54 1.70 -4.15
N THR A 53 3.54 2.97 -4.54
CA THR A 53 3.04 3.42 -5.86
C THR A 53 3.85 2.83 -7.00
N VAL A 54 5.18 2.79 -6.90
CA VAL A 54 6.05 2.23 -7.95
C VAL A 54 5.96 0.71 -8.03
N MET A 55 5.77 0.03 -6.88
CA MET A 55 5.64 -1.43 -6.83
C MET A 55 4.27 -1.93 -7.33
N SER A 56 3.23 -1.12 -7.15
CA SER A 56 1.86 -1.49 -7.49
C SER A 56 1.54 -1.24 -8.96
N SER A 57 0.94 -2.24 -9.62
CA SER A 57 0.23 -2.03 -10.89
C SER A 57 -1.10 -1.29 -10.68
N VAL A 58 -1.72 -1.45 -9.50
CA VAL A 58 -2.94 -0.78 -9.07
C VAL A 58 -2.75 -0.27 -7.64
N LEU A 59 -2.88 1.05 -7.46
CA LEU A 59 -2.80 1.68 -6.14
C LEU A 59 -4.20 2.03 -5.63
N ILE A 60 -4.55 1.56 -4.43
CA ILE A 60 -5.77 1.97 -3.74
C ILE A 60 -5.41 3.10 -2.77
N TYR A 61 -5.75 4.33 -3.14
CA TYR A 61 -5.55 5.48 -2.26
C TYR A 61 -6.72 5.63 -1.29
N ASN A 62 -6.57 5.08 -0.10
CA ASN A 62 -7.61 5.02 0.93
C ASN A 62 -7.70 6.33 1.72
N LEU A 63 -8.78 7.10 1.52
CA LEU A 63 -9.05 8.37 2.20
C LEU A 63 -10.20 8.23 3.20
N PRO A 64 -10.11 8.86 4.39
CA PRO A 64 -11.22 8.86 5.35
C PRO A 64 -12.37 9.78 4.90
N GLU A 65 -12.06 10.85 4.19
CA GLU A 65 -13.01 11.84 3.69
C GLU A 65 -13.10 11.83 2.15
N THR A 66 -14.14 12.49 1.63
CA THR A 66 -14.34 12.65 0.19
C THR A 66 -13.35 13.64 -0.43
N VAL A 67 -12.88 13.33 -1.64
CA VAL A 67 -12.12 14.28 -2.47
C VAL A 67 -13.08 15.37 -2.95
N ARG A 68 -12.75 16.64 -2.67
CA ARG A 68 -13.50 17.80 -3.18
C ARG A 68 -13.00 18.26 -4.53
#